data_AF-A0AAU9MZZ6-F1
#
_entry.id   AF-A0AAU9MZZ6-F1
#
_cell.length_a   1.000
_cell.length_b   1.000
_cell.length_c   1.000
_cell.angle_alpha   90.00
_cell.angle_beta   90.00
_cell.angle_gamma   90.00
#
_symmetry.space_group_name_H-M   'P 1'
#
loop_
_entity.id
_entity.type
_entity.pdbx_description
1 polymer ?
#
loop_
_entity_poly.entity_id
_entity_poly.type
_entity_poly.pdbx_seq_one_letter_code
_entity_poly.pdbx_strand_id
1 'polypeptide(L)'
;MLYCGQAQTNAQMNKFLETMADWYRYADNRKKIVGFCAYVIRNSVGKLYAARYKMKSRAKVFKKATRDLSRPLRQSMDNRTPEYAELLRLGLADAIEGIRFSHMSMIPSCDYTPFPRKWVPHHERVLLDYIKLRDLKLFCELQRSVKEQRLCLPQDMLGEIVWDYKTRSLGLKRSRGPFESPA
;
A
#
# COMPACT_ATOMS: atom_id res chain seq x y z
N MET A 1 -24.43 -11.61 -10.71
CA MET A 1 -23.13 -11.08 -10.24
C MET A 1 -22.05 -11.59 -11.18
N LEU A 2 -21.49 -10.73 -12.04
CA LEU A 2 -20.43 -11.12 -12.98
C LEU A 2 -19.14 -11.34 -12.16
N TYR A 3 -18.69 -12.58 -12.06
CA TYR A 3 -17.45 -12.89 -11.35
C TYR A 3 -16.24 -12.55 -12.22
N CYS A 4 -15.43 -11.60 -11.74
CA CYS A 4 -14.09 -11.23 -12.23
C CYS A 4 -13.25 -12.46 -12.65
N GLY A 5 -12.52 -12.44 -13.77
CA GLY A 5 -11.73 -13.60 -14.26
C GLY A 5 -10.56 -14.00 -13.35
N GLN A 6 -9.89 -15.13 -13.63
CA GLN A 6 -8.68 -15.53 -12.86
C GLN A 6 -7.56 -14.49 -13.01
N ALA A 7 -7.27 -14.05 -14.24
CA ALA A 7 -6.26 -13.02 -14.51
C ALA A 7 -6.58 -11.72 -13.76
N GLN A 8 -7.81 -11.22 -13.89
CA GLN A 8 -8.26 -10.00 -13.24
C GLN A 8 -8.25 -10.11 -11.70
N THR A 9 -8.62 -11.28 -11.13
CA THR A 9 -8.56 -11.50 -9.68
C THR A 9 -7.11 -11.47 -9.20
N ASN A 10 -6.21 -12.18 -9.89
CA ASN A 10 -4.78 -12.17 -9.54
C ASN A 10 -4.18 -10.76 -9.65
N ALA A 11 -4.50 -10.01 -10.71
CA ALA A 11 -4.02 -8.64 -10.89
C ALA A 11 -4.49 -7.71 -9.76
N GLN A 12 -5.76 -7.80 -9.34
CA GLN A 12 -6.27 -7.04 -8.19
C GLN A 12 -5.54 -7.40 -6.89
N MET A 13 -5.28 -8.68 -6.66
CA MET A 13 -4.56 -9.13 -5.47
C MET A 13 -3.09 -8.71 -5.50
N ASN A 14 -2.45 -8.70 -6.67
CA ASN A 14 -1.10 -8.21 -6.85
C ASN A 14 -1.00 -6.72 -6.54
N LYS A 15 -1.93 -5.91 -7.04
CA LYS A 15 -2.00 -4.49 -6.72
C LYS A 15 -2.12 -4.24 -5.21
N PHE A 16 -2.95 -5.02 -4.52
CA PHE A 16 -3.05 -4.95 -3.07
C PHE A 16 -1.71 -5.29 -2.38
N LEU A 17 -1.05 -6.38 -2.79
CA LEU A 17 0.22 -6.79 -2.21
C LEU A 17 1.33 -5.79 -2.47
N GLU A 18 1.36 -5.15 -3.65
CA GLU A 18 2.26 -4.05 -3.98
C GLU A 18 2.03 -2.86 -3.06
N THR A 19 0.77 -2.42 -2.90
CA THR A 19 0.44 -1.35 -1.96
C THR A 19 0.89 -1.68 -0.54
N MET A 20 0.73 -2.92 -0.08
CA MET A 20 1.24 -3.34 1.23
C MET A 20 2.78 -3.30 1.27
N ALA A 21 3.46 -3.75 0.21
CA ALA A 21 4.90 -3.70 0.13
C ALA A 21 5.45 -2.27 0.13
N ASP A 22 4.74 -1.33 -0.48
CA ASP A 22 5.09 0.09 -0.53
C ASP A 22 4.78 0.80 0.78
N TRP A 23 3.65 0.45 1.42
CA TRP A 23 3.28 0.99 2.73
C TRP A 23 4.32 0.65 3.80
N TYR A 24 4.82 -0.58 3.79
CA TYR A 24 5.85 -1.05 4.72
C TYR A 24 7.28 -0.85 4.20
N ARG A 25 7.50 0.03 3.22
CA ARG A 25 8.82 0.26 2.60
C ARG A 25 9.93 0.55 3.62
N TYR A 26 9.65 1.38 4.62
CA TYR A 26 10.60 1.81 5.65
C TYR A 26 10.56 0.99 6.94
N ALA A 27 9.77 -0.09 6.99
CA ALA A 27 9.63 -0.91 8.18
C ALA A 27 10.65 -2.05 8.19
N ASP A 28 11.40 -2.21 9.28
CA ASP A 28 12.38 -3.30 9.44
C ASP A 28 11.78 -4.70 9.27
N ASN A 29 10.51 -4.85 9.66
CA ASN A 29 9.78 -6.10 9.56
C ASN A 29 9.01 -6.28 8.22
N ARG A 30 9.29 -5.45 7.20
CA ARG A 30 8.63 -5.47 5.87
C ARG A 30 8.43 -6.88 5.32
N LYS A 31 9.51 -7.68 5.27
CA LYS A 31 9.47 -9.05 4.75
C LYS A 31 8.46 -9.93 5.50
N LYS A 32 8.44 -9.84 6.83
CA LYS A 32 7.54 -10.65 7.67
C LYS A 32 6.07 -10.27 7.43
N ILE A 33 5.76 -8.98 7.44
CA ILE A 33 4.37 -8.50 7.27
C ILE A 33 3.88 -8.78 5.85
N VAL A 34 4.63 -8.38 4.82
CA VAL A 34 4.22 -8.58 3.42
C VAL A 34 4.14 -10.07 3.09
N GLY A 35 5.05 -10.89 3.63
CA GLY A 35 5.02 -12.34 3.47
C GLY A 35 3.79 -12.97 4.12
N PHE A 36 3.38 -12.49 5.30
CA PHE A 36 2.14 -12.89 5.95
C PHE A 36 0.91 -12.51 5.10
N CYS A 37 0.84 -11.27 4.61
CA CYS A 37 -0.24 -10.83 3.71
C CYS A 37 -0.31 -11.70 2.44
N ALA A 38 0.83 -11.95 1.81
CA ALA A 38 0.91 -12.80 0.61
C ALA A 38 0.46 -14.24 0.90
N TYR A 39 0.79 -14.78 2.07
CA TYR A 39 0.30 -16.10 2.49
C TYR A 39 -1.21 -16.12 2.67
N VAL A 40 -1.77 -15.14 3.39
CA VAL A 40 -3.22 -15.06 3.64
C VAL A 40 -3.97 -14.91 2.31
N ILE A 41 -3.59 -13.95 1.48
CA ILE A 41 -4.24 -13.67 0.19
C ILE A 41 -4.20 -14.91 -0.71
N ARG A 42 -3.04 -15.54 -0.88
CA ARG A 42 -2.90 -16.72 -1.75
C ARG A 42 -3.76 -17.90 -1.29
N ASN A 43 -3.86 -18.13 0.02
CA ASN A 43 -4.73 -19.20 0.54
C ASN A 43 -6.22 -18.87 0.40
N SER A 44 -6.61 -17.62 0.60
CA SER A 44 -7.98 -17.15 0.43
C SER A 44 -8.42 -17.24 -1.04
N VAL A 45 -7.58 -16.79 -1.97
CA VAL A 45 -7.81 -16.93 -3.41
C VAL A 45 -7.84 -18.41 -3.82
N GLY A 46 -6.97 -19.24 -3.25
CA GLY A 46 -7.01 -20.69 -3.47
C GLY A 46 -8.34 -21.33 -3.05
N LYS A 47 -8.94 -20.89 -1.94
CA LYS A 47 -10.29 -21.33 -1.53
C LYS A 47 -11.38 -20.81 -2.47
N LEU A 48 -11.31 -19.54 -2.86
CA LEU A 48 -12.23 -18.93 -3.82
C LEU A 48 -12.24 -19.71 -5.14
N TYR A 49 -11.05 -20.01 -5.68
CA TYR A 49 -10.89 -20.80 -6.89
C TYR A 49 -11.34 -22.25 -6.73
N ALA A 50 -11.14 -22.85 -5.56
CA ALA A 50 -11.65 -24.18 -5.30
C ALA A 50 -13.18 -24.24 -5.44
N ALA A 51 -13.88 -23.30 -4.79
CA ALA A 51 -15.34 -23.20 -4.90
C ALA A 51 -15.78 -22.90 -6.34
N ARG A 52 -15.17 -21.89 -6.98
CA ARG A 52 -15.57 -21.42 -8.31
C ARG A 52 -15.39 -22.46 -9.40
N TYR A 53 -14.24 -23.13 -9.44
CA TYR A 53 -13.92 -24.13 -10.46
C TYR A 53 -14.33 -25.54 -10.04
N LYS A 54 -15.20 -25.67 -9.02
CA LYS A 54 -15.69 -26.95 -8.48
C LYS A 54 -14.56 -27.93 -8.14
N MET A 55 -13.45 -27.42 -7.62
CA MET A 55 -12.34 -28.23 -7.14
C MET A 55 -12.55 -28.56 -5.66
N LYS A 56 -12.41 -29.85 -5.33
CA LYS A 56 -12.68 -30.38 -3.98
C LYS A 56 -11.80 -29.79 -2.86
N SER A 57 -10.62 -29.24 -3.19
CA SER A 57 -9.71 -28.68 -2.19
C SER A 57 -8.77 -27.62 -2.76
N ARG A 58 -8.27 -26.73 -1.89
CA ARG A 58 -7.20 -25.77 -2.22
C ARG A 58 -5.91 -26.46 -2.71
N ALA A 59 -5.62 -27.66 -2.20
CA ALA A 59 -4.44 -28.42 -2.62
C ALA A 59 -4.56 -28.84 -4.10
N LYS A 60 -5.77 -29.21 -4.55
CA LYS A 60 -6.04 -29.52 -5.95
C LYS A 60 -5.89 -28.28 -6.85
N VAL A 61 -6.27 -27.10 -6.34
CA VAL A 61 -6.04 -25.81 -7.02
C VAL A 61 -4.56 -25.57 -7.20
N PHE A 62 -3.74 -25.62 -6.14
CA PHE A 62 -2.30 -25.40 -6.25
C PHE A 62 -1.58 -26.44 -7.11
N LYS A 63 -2.07 -27.69 -7.12
CA LYS A 63 -1.55 -28.74 -8.01
C LYS A 63 -1.80 -28.41 -9.49
N LYS A 64 -2.93 -27.77 -9.82
CA LYS A 64 -3.30 -27.40 -11.20
C LYS A 64 -2.73 -26.04 -11.62
N ALA A 65 -2.82 -25.04 -10.74
CA ALA A 65 -2.50 -23.63 -10.99
C ALA A 65 -1.03 -23.26 -10.72
N THR A 66 -0.23 -24.19 -10.18
CA THR A 66 1.04 -23.91 -9.49
C THR A 66 0.82 -23.17 -8.16
N ARG A 67 1.86 -23.08 -7.32
CA ARG A 67 1.81 -22.46 -5.98
C ARG A 67 1.46 -20.96 -6.04
N ASP A 68 1.85 -20.29 -7.12
CA ASP A 68 1.62 -18.87 -7.43
C ASP A 68 0.30 -18.61 -8.17
N LEU A 69 -0.47 -19.64 -8.54
CA LEU A 69 -1.75 -19.50 -9.24
C LEU A 69 -1.65 -18.87 -10.65
N SER A 70 -0.49 -18.95 -11.31
CA SER A 70 -0.25 -18.43 -12.65
C SER A 70 -0.85 -19.29 -13.77
N ARG A 71 -1.10 -20.58 -13.53
CA ARG A 71 -1.66 -21.47 -14.57
C ARG A 71 -3.18 -21.41 -14.62
N PRO A 72 -3.79 -21.46 -15.83
CA PRO A 72 -5.24 -21.40 -15.98
C PRO A 72 -5.95 -22.59 -15.32
N LEU A 73 -6.98 -22.27 -14.54
CA LEU A 73 -7.76 -23.27 -13.80
C LEU A 73 -8.94 -23.82 -14.60
N ARG A 74 -9.50 -22.99 -15.48
CA ARG A 74 -10.48 -23.41 -16.47
C ARG A 74 -9.73 -24.18 -17.56
N GLN A 75 -10.01 -25.47 -17.70
CA GLN A 75 -9.71 -26.15 -18.96
C GLN A 75 -10.73 -25.60 -19.95
N SER A 76 -10.27 -24.76 -20.88
CA SER A 76 -10.99 -24.68 -22.14
C SER A 76 -10.68 -25.97 -22.87
N MET A 77 -11.62 -26.92 -22.74
CA MET A 77 -11.73 -28.14 -23.53
C MET A 77 -10.59 -29.15 -23.39
N ASP A 78 -10.94 -30.41 -23.57
CA ASP A 78 -9.97 -31.47 -23.78
C ASP A 78 -8.98 -31.09 -24.90
N ASN A 79 -7.71 -31.43 -24.68
CA ASN A 79 -6.62 -31.39 -25.66
C ASN A 79 -6.20 -30.04 -26.25
N ARG A 80 -4.92 -29.68 -25.97
CA ARG A 80 -3.94 -29.22 -26.97
C ARG A 80 -4.49 -28.42 -28.16
N THR A 81 -5.13 -27.27 -27.96
CA THR A 81 -5.37 -26.35 -29.08
C THR A 81 -4.18 -25.39 -29.15
N PRO A 82 -3.27 -25.52 -30.14
CA PRO A 82 -2.16 -24.60 -30.34
C PRO A 82 -2.63 -23.14 -30.47
N GLU A 83 -3.88 -22.94 -30.87
CA GLU A 83 -4.54 -21.63 -30.99
C GLU A 83 -4.60 -20.82 -29.69
N TYR A 84 -4.86 -21.43 -28.52
CA TYR A 84 -4.88 -20.63 -27.28
C TYR A 84 -3.47 -20.21 -26.84
N ALA A 85 -2.47 -21.05 -27.10
CA ALA A 85 -1.07 -20.69 -26.92
C ALA A 85 -0.65 -19.59 -27.92
N GLU A 86 -1.15 -19.66 -29.16
CA GLU A 86 -0.98 -18.63 -30.19
C GLU A 86 -1.64 -17.31 -29.75
N LEU A 87 -2.86 -17.33 -29.21
CA LEU A 87 -3.56 -16.15 -28.69
C LEU A 87 -2.83 -15.51 -27.51
N LEU A 88 -2.25 -16.31 -26.60
CA LEU A 88 -1.38 -15.81 -25.54
C LEU A 88 -0.08 -15.22 -26.12
N ARG A 89 0.54 -15.86 -27.12
CA ARG A 89 1.75 -15.38 -27.80
C ARG A 89 1.52 -14.07 -28.56
N LEU A 90 0.34 -13.93 -29.16
CA LEU A 90 -0.11 -12.75 -29.90
C LEU A 90 -0.67 -11.64 -28.97
N GLY A 91 -0.76 -11.88 -27.66
CA GLY A 91 -1.27 -10.91 -26.68
C GLY A 91 -2.79 -10.67 -26.74
N LEU A 92 -3.53 -11.55 -27.41
CA LEU A 92 -5.00 -11.51 -27.55
C LEU A 92 -5.73 -12.11 -26.35
N ALA A 93 -5.04 -12.92 -25.53
CA ALA A 93 -5.55 -13.47 -24.29
C ALA A 93 -4.78 -12.92 -23.08
N ASP A 94 -5.48 -12.58 -22.00
CA ASP A 94 -4.86 -12.08 -20.77
C ASP A 94 -3.91 -13.13 -20.20
N ALA A 95 -2.61 -12.83 -20.20
CA ALA A 95 -1.63 -13.62 -19.48
C ALA A 95 -1.98 -13.59 -17.98
N ILE A 96 -2.12 -14.77 -17.38
CA ILE A 96 -2.46 -14.88 -15.96
C ILE A 96 -1.19 -14.63 -15.16
N GLU A 97 -1.03 -13.40 -14.66
CA GLU A 97 0.02 -13.09 -13.70
C GLU A 97 -0.21 -13.90 -12.41
N GLY A 98 0.84 -14.57 -11.91
CA GLY A 98 0.78 -15.25 -10.62
C GLY A 98 0.66 -14.26 -9.47
N ILE A 99 0.18 -14.72 -8.31
CA ILE A 99 0.20 -13.96 -7.07
C ILE A 99 1.65 -13.70 -6.67
N ARG A 100 2.02 -12.42 -6.65
CA ARG A 100 3.34 -11.90 -6.27
C ARG A 100 3.71 -12.28 -4.84
N PHE A 101 5.01 -12.20 -4.53
CA PHE A 101 5.58 -12.52 -3.22
C PHE A 101 5.27 -13.96 -2.76
N SER A 102 5.35 -14.91 -3.70
CA SER A 102 5.15 -16.33 -3.43
C SER A 102 6.20 -16.84 -2.43
N HIS A 103 7.41 -16.26 -2.51
CA HIS A 103 8.57 -16.49 -1.64
C HIS A 103 9.03 -15.19 -0.99
N MET A 104 9.64 -15.32 0.20
CA MET A 104 10.18 -14.20 0.98
C MET A 104 11.28 -13.41 0.23
N SER A 105 12.03 -14.09 -0.66
CA SER A 105 13.10 -13.49 -1.48
C SER A 105 12.56 -12.49 -2.52
N MET A 106 11.32 -12.66 -2.95
CA MET A 106 10.68 -11.76 -3.92
C MET A 106 10.21 -10.46 -3.27
N ILE A 107 10.14 -10.41 -1.94
CA ILE A 107 9.72 -9.22 -1.21
C ILE A 107 10.92 -8.27 -1.11
N PRO A 108 10.79 -7.01 -1.56
CA PRO A 108 11.90 -6.07 -1.48
C PRO A 108 12.30 -5.82 -0.02
N SER A 109 13.59 -5.55 0.21
CA SER A 109 14.13 -5.29 1.55
C SER A 109 13.61 -3.97 2.13
N CYS A 110 13.78 -3.77 3.43
CA CYS A 110 13.56 -2.46 4.05
C CYS A 110 14.45 -1.42 3.36
N ASP A 111 13.88 -0.25 3.11
CA ASP A 111 14.60 0.89 2.59
C ASP A 111 15.17 1.70 3.77
N TYR A 112 16.49 1.69 3.88
CA TYR A 112 17.25 2.45 4.89
C TYR A 112 17.75 3.79 4.34
N THR A 113 17.30 4.22 3.16
CA THR A 113 17.68 5.54 2.65
C THR A 113 17.28 6.60 3.66
N PRO A 114 18.23 7.42 4.14
CA PRO A 114 17.93 8.44 5.11
C PRO A 114 16.96 9.45 4.49
N PHE A 115 16.06 9.95 5.32
CA PHE A 115 15.12 10.96 4.88
C PHE A 115 15.85 12.20 4.38
N PRO A 116 15.43 12.81 3.25
CA PRO A 116 16.05 14.04 2.78
C PRO A 116 15.97 15.13 3.85
N ARG A 117 17.08 15.81 4.14
CA ARG A 117 17.14 16.89 5.16
C ARG A 117 16.14 18.04 4.92
N LYS A 118 15.66 18.19 3.69
CA LYS A 118 14.65 19.18 3.27
C LYS A 118 13.47 18.47 2.60
N TRP A 119 13.04 17.33 3.13
CA TRP A 119 11.88 16.65 2.58
C TRP A 119 10.64 17.51 2.79
N VAL A 120 9.88 17.67 1.72
CA VAL A 120 8.61 18.37 1.72
C VAL A 120 7.60 17.45 1.01
N PRO A 121 6.41 17.21 1.60
CA PRO A 121 5.34 16.47 0.97
C PRO A 121 5.07 16.95 -0.46
N HIS A 122 4.68 16.05 -1.36
CA HIS A 122 4.44 16.43 -2.75
C HIS A 122 3.35 17.51 -2.88
N HIS A 123 2.25 17.38 -2.14
CA HIS A 123 1.17 18.37 -2.17
C HIS A 123 1.65 19.75 -1.71
N GLU A 124 2.50 19.81 -0.69
CA GLU A 124 3.05 21.07 -0.19
C GLU A 124 4.01 21.71 -1.21
N ARG A 125 4.82 20.91 -1.91
CA ARG A 125 5.61 21.42 -3.06
C ARG A 125 4.74 22.06 -4.14
N VAL A 126 3.66 21.39 -4.53
CA VAL A 126 2.73 21.91 -5.54
C VAL A 126 2.08 23.21 -5.09
N LEU A 127 1.68 23.32 -3.82
CA LEU A 127 1.14 24.55 -3.25
C LEU A 127 2.17 25.67 -3.25
N LEU A 128 3.40 25.39 -2.82
CA LEU A 128 4.49 26.37 -2.81
C LEU A 128 4.78 26.87 -4.24
N ASP A 129 4.80 25.99 -5.23
CA ASP A 129 5.02 26.37 -6.63
C ASP A 129 3.84 27.15 -7.20
N TYR A 130 2.60 26.80 -6.86
CA TYR A 130 1.42 27.58 -7.23
C TYR A 130 1.43 28.99 -6.62
N ILE A 131 1.80 29.12 -5.34
CA ILE A 131 1.89 30.43 -4.67
C ILE A 131 2.99 31.28 -5.31
N LYS A 132 4.16 30.70 -5.63
CA LYS A 132 5.24 31.39 -6.37
C LYS A 132 4.78 31.93 -7.72
N LEU A 133 3.96 31.17 -8.46
CA LEU A 133 3.46 31.56 -9.77
C LEU A 133 2.35 32.64 -9.69
N ARG A 134 1.57 32.66 -8.61
CA ARG A 134 0.48 33.62 -8.40
C ARG A 134 0.96 34.98 -7.89
N ASP A 135 1.79 35.00 -6.84
CA ASP A 135 2.33 36.23 -6.26
C ASP A 135 3.56 35.93 -5.38
N LEU A 136 4.72 36.45 -5.80
CA LEU A 136 5.99 36.26 -5.10
C LEU A 136 6.02 36.95 -3.72
N LYS A 137 5.28 38.06 -3.54
CA LYS A 137 5.20 38.75 -2.24
C LYS A 137 4.44 37.90 -1.22
N LEU A 138 3.28 37.37 -1.62
CA LEU A 138 2.46 36.51 -0.77
C LEU A 138 3.24 35.26 -0.34
N PHE A 139 4.04 34.66 -1.24
CA PHE A 139 4.92 33.54 -0.92
C PHE A 139 5.92 33.89 0.19
N CYS A 140 6.64 35.02 0.04
CA CYS A 140 7.64 35.45 1.00
C CYS A 140 7.03 35.77 2.37
N GLU A 141 5.84 36.37 2.40
CA GLU A 141 5.10 36.66 3.65
C GLU A 141 4.65 35.38 4.33
N LEU A 142 4.09 34.42 3.59
CA LEU A 142 3.65 33.14 4.14
C LEU A 142 4.83 32.32 4.67
N GLN A 143 5.95 32.27 3.94
CA GLN A 143 7.16 31.56 4.36
C GLN A 143 7.78 32.21 5.61
N ARG A 144 7.70 33.54 5.74
CA ARG A 144 8.14 34.27 6.94
C ARG A 144 7.22 33.95 8.12
N SER A 145 5.90 33.99 7.91
CA SER A 145 4.90 33.61 8.90
C SER A 145 5.08 32.17 9.39
N VAL A 146 5.33 31.20 8.51
CA VAL A 146 5.61 29.80 8.87
C VAL A 146 6.92 29.60 9.64
N LYS A 147 7.92 30.47 9.43
CA LYS A 147 9.17 30.42 10.22
C LYS A 147 9.00 31.06 11.60
N GLU A 148 8.22 32.14 11.68
CA GLU A 148 7.94 32.88 12.91
C GLU A 148 6.95 32.13 13.80
N GLN A 149 5.87 31.61 13.22
CA GLN A 149 4.94 30.69 13.84
C GLN A 149 5.54 29.29 13.71
N ARG A 150 6.21 28.80 14.76
CA ARG A 150 6.64 27.40 14.83
C ARG A 150 5.41 26.51 14.58
N LEU A 151 5.31 25.95 13.38
CA LEU A 151 4.30 24.94 13.07
C LEU A 151 4.53 23.77 14.04
N CYS A 152 3.61 23.57 14.99
CA CYS A 152 3.66 22.40 15.84
C CYS A 152 3.43 21.18 14.95
N LEU A 153 4.24 20.12 15.14
CA LEU A 153 4.01 18.92 14.37
C LEU A 153 2.65 18.34 14.77
N PRO A 154 1.91 17.66 13.87
CA PRO A 154 0.65 17.03 14.23
C PRO A 154 0.78 16.09 15.44
N GLN A 155 1.93 15.41 15.59
CA GLN A 155 2.24 14.63 16.79
C GLN A 155 2.36 15.47 18.07
N ASP A 156 2.90 16.69 18.01
CA ASP A 156 3.01 17.59 19.16
C ASP A 156 1.61 18.11 19.53
N MET A 157 0.79 18.47 18.53
CA MET A 157 -0.60 18.88 18.73
C MET A 157 -1.44 17.76 19.34
N LEU A 158 -1.31 16.52 18.85
CA LEU A 158 -1.98 15.36 19.44
C LEU A 158 -1.47 15.07 20.85
N GLY A 159 -0.18 15.24 21.10
CA GLY A 159 0.42 15.14 22.44
C GLY A 159 -0.20 16.12 23.43
N GLU A 160 -0.34 17.39 23.03
CA GLU A 160 -0.99 18.43 23.83
C GLU A 160 -2.48 18.12 24.06
N ILE A 161 -3.22 17.67 23.04
CA ILE A 161 -4.64 17.31 23.18
C ILE A 161 -4.81 16.16 24.19
N VAL A 162 -3.97 15.13 24.11
CA VAL A 162 -4.01 13.99 25.05
C VAL A 162 -3.61 14.42 26.45
N TRP A 163 -2.61 15.28 26.57
CA TRP A 163 -2.15 15.83 27.85
C TRP A 163 -3.21 16.70 28.52
N ASP A 164 -3.89 17.55 27.75
CA ASP A 164 -5.01 18.38 28.21
C ASP A 164 -6.18 17.53 28.70
N TYR A 165 -6.51 16.44 27.99
CA TYR A 165 -7.55 15.50 28.45
C TYR A 165 -7.18 14.85 29.78
N LYS A 166 -5.93 14.38 29.91
CA LYS A 166 -5.44 13.72 31.12
C LYS A 166 -5.39 14.67 32.31
N THR A 167 -4.86 15.87 32.15
CA THR A 167 -4.76 16.86 33.25
C THR A 167 -6.12 17.39 33.68
N ARG A 168 -7.06 17.60 32.75
CA ARG A 168 -8.46 17.97 33.07
C ARG A 168 -9.20 16.85 33.80
N SER A 169 -8.98 15.58 33.44
CA SER A 169 -9.57 14.45 34.18
C SER A 169 -9.03 14.29 35.61
N LEU A 170 -7.83 14.80 35.88
CA LEU A 170 -7.14 14.71 37.17
C LEU A 170 -7.29 15.98 38.03
N GLY A 171 -8.03 16.99 37.55
CA GLY A 171 -8.25 18.24 38.29
C GLY A 171 -6.99 19.10 38.50
N LEU A 172 -5.90 18.84 37.79
CA LEU A 172 -4.69 19.66 37.86
C LEU A 172 -4.91 20.98 37.11
N LYS A 173 -4.61 22.11 37.78
CA LYS A 173 -4.59 23.43 37.12
C LYS A 173 -3.52 23.46 36.03
N ARG A 174 -3.88 24.00 34.86
CA ARG A 174 -3.02 24.14 33.68
C ARG A 174 -1.74 24.90 34.04
N SER A 175 -0.59 24.23 34.02
CA SER A 175 0.71 24.90 33.94
C SER A 175 0.89 25.42 32.52
N ARG A 176 1.34 26.68 32.36
CA ARG A 176 1.57 27.30 31.05
C ARG A 176 2.43 26.37 30.19
N GLY A 177 1.91 26.01 29.02
CA GLY A 177 2.64 25.19 28.06
C GLY A 177 3.82 25.99 27.46
N PRO A 178 4.87 25.32 26.97
CA PRO A 178 6.07 25.94 26.40
C PRO A 178 5.83 26.75 25.10
N PHE A 179 4.57 26.89 24.66
CA PHE A 179 4.17 27.55 23.41
C PHE A 179 3.24 28.77 23.60
N GLU A 180 2.91 29.16 24.84
CA GLU A 180 2.22 30.44 25.08
C GLU A 180 3.24 31.58 25.09
N SER A 181 3.31 32.35 23.98
CA SER A 181 4.11 33.58 23.94
C SER A 181 3.55 34.63 24.92
N PRO A 182 4.42 35.38 25.64
CA PRO A 182 3.98 36.53 26.41
C PRO A 182 3.50 37.64 25.46
N ALA A 183 2.36 38.23 25.81
CA ALA A 183 1.82 39.44 25.16
C ALA A 183 2.75 40.64 25.32
#